data_AF-A0A941N524-F1
#
_entry.id   AF-A0A941N524-F1
#
_cell.length_a   1.000
_cell.length_b   1.000
_cell.length_c   1.000
_cell.angle_alpha   90.00
_cell.angle_beta   90.00
_cell.angle_gamma   90.00
#
_symmetry.space_group_name_H-M   'P 1'
#
loop_
_entity.id
_entity.type
_entity.pdbx_description
1 polymer ?
#
loop_
_entity_poly.entity_id
_entity_poly.type
_entity_poly.pdbx_seq_one_letter_code
_entity_poly.pdbx_strand_id
1 'polypeptide(L)' 'MNRLKEVAKFLCGAEAFHAFIHTYFWLSGTTVHIFGWFAETPTVHMWGAIVNAVVSLILGIYAWRAPPMQTTFRR' A
#
# COMPACT_ATOMS: atom_id res chain seq x y z
N MET A 1 -11.36 5.12 -19.36
CA MET A 1 -10.61 4.80 -18.13
C MET A 1 -11.20 3.56 -17.48
N ASN A 2 -10.37 2.62 -17.04
CA ASN A 2 -10.84 1.46 -16.28
C ASN A 2 -11.04 1.89 -14.81
N ARG A 3 -12.30 1.90 -14.35
CA ARG A 3 -12.65 2.35 -12.98
C ARG A 3 -11.89 1.58 -11.90
N LEU A 4 -11.68 0.28 -12.07
CA LEU A 4 -10.94 -0.54 -11.11
C LEU A 4 -9.47 -0.12 -11.01
N LYS A 5 -8.87 0.32 -12.11
CA LYS A 5 -7.49 0.83 -12.10
C LYS A 5 -7.38 2.16 -11.36
N GLU A 6 -8.37 3.05 -11.48
CA GLU A 6 -8.36 4.33 -10.73
C GLU A 6 -8.55 4.08 -9.23
N VAL A 7 -9.44 3.16 -8.85
CA VAL A 7 -9.57 2.72 -7.44
C VAL A 7 -8.25 2.13 -6.94
N ALA A 8 -7.59 1.30 -7.74
CA ALA A 8 -6.30 0.72 -7.36
C ALA A 8 -5.20 1.77 -7.18
N LYS A 9 -5.16 2.84 -7.97
CA LYS A 9 -4.22 3.96 -7.76
C LYS A 9 -4.47 4.67 -6.43
N PHE A 10 -5.74 4.95 -6.13
CA PHE A 10 -6.11 5.59 -4.87
C PHE A 10 -5.70 4.73 -3.67
N LEU A 11 -6.06 3.44 -3.69
CA LEU A 11 -5.69 2.50 -2.64
C LEU A 11 -4.18 2.30 -2.55
N CYS A 12 -3.46 2.23 -3.67
CA CYS A 12 -1.99 2.16 -3.66
C CYS A 12 -1.37 3.35 -2.91
N GLY A 13 -1.86 4.57 -3.15
CA GLY A 13 -1.43 5.77 -2.41
C GLY A 13 -1.78 5.73 -0.93
N ALA A 14 -2.99 5.27 -0.58
CA ALA A 14 -3.41 5.13 0.81
C ALA A 14 -2.53 4.12 1.57
N GLU A 15 -2.24 2.96 0.98
CA GLU A 15 -1.38 1.94 1.58
C GLU A 15 0.07 2.40 1.68
N ALA A 16 0.58 3.15 0.70
CA ALA A 16 1.91 3.75 0.77
C ALA A 16 2.02 4.74 1.94
N PHE A 17 0.99 5.57 2.16
CA PHE A 17 0.94 6.47 3.30
C PHE A 17 0.92 5.72 4.63
N HIS A 18 0.09 4.68 4.77
CA HIS A 18 0.09 3.84 5.98
C HIS A 18 1.46 3.21 6.23
N ALA A 19 2.09 2.65 5.19
CA ALA A 19 3.42 2.08 5.30
C ALA A 19 4.45 3.10 5.79
N PHE A 20 4.38 4.34 5.29
CA PHE A 20 5.24 5.44 5.72
C PHE A 20 5.04 5.79 7.20
N ILE A 21 3.78 5.96 7.65
CA ILE A 21 3.47 6.29 9.05
C ILE A 21 3.90 5.16 9.99
N HIS A 22 3.61 3.90 9.65
CA HIS A 22 4.06 2.74 10.41
C HIS A 22 5.59 2.66 10.46
N THR A 23 6.28 2.96 9.36
CA THR A 23 7.76 2.99 9.35
C THR A 23 8.28 4.08 10.29
N TYR A 24 7.68 5.27 10.30
CA TYR A 24 8.03 6.33 11.22
C TYR A 24 7.91 5.87 12.68
N PHE A 25 6.76 5.32 13.08
CA PHE A 25 6.55 4.85 14.46
C PHE A 25 7.45 3.67 14.85
N TRP A 26 7.73 2.77 13.91
CA TRP A 26 8.69 1.71 14.13
C TRP A 26 10.10 2.26 14.42
N LEU A 27 10.61 3.15 13.56
CA LEU A 27 11.97 3.67 13.67
C LEU A 27 12.14 4.68 14.82
N SER A 28 11.09 5.41 15.20
CA SER A 28 11.12 6.31 16.35
C SER A 28 10.97 5.57 17.69
N GLY A 29 10.60 4.29 17.67
CA GLY A 29 10.28 3.53 18.89
C GLY A 29 9.00 4.00 19.58
N THR A 30 8.12 4.69 18.87
CA THR A 30 6.88 5.23 19.43
C THR A 30 5.86 4.11 19.62
N THR A 31 5.26 4.05 20.80
CA THR A 31 4.08 3.23 21.07
C THR A 31 2.84 4.10 20.97
N VAL A 32 1.89 3.72 20.11
CA VAL A 32 0.61 4.43 19.96
C VAL A 32 -0.48 3.67 20.70
N HIS A 33 -1.21 4.36 21.58
CA HIS A 33 -2.34 3.78 22.28
C HIS A 33 -3.64 4.08 21.52
N ILE A 34 -4.19 3.06 20.86
CA ILE A 34 -5.48 3.14 20.18
C ILE A 34 -6.60 2.94 21.21
N PHE A 35 -7.47 3.95 21.30
CA PHE A 35 -8.62 4.02 22.23
C PHE A 35 -8.27 3.77 23.71
N GLY A 36 -7.00 3.85 24.09
CA GLY A 36 -6.54 3.69 25.48
C GLY A 36 -6.34 2.23 25.94
N TRP A 37 -6.70 1.22 25.16
CA TRP A 37 -6.56 -0.19 25.56
C TRP A 37 -5.65 -1.03 24.66
N PHE A 38 -5.41 -0.61 23.41
CA PHE A 38 -4.53 -1.33 22.50
C PHE A 38 -3.24 -0.54 22.27
N ALA A 39 -2.11 -1.11 22.69
CA ALA A 39 -0.80 -0.51 22.48
C ALA A 39 -0.21 -1.08 21.18
N GLU A 40 -0.17 -0.26 20.13
CA GLU A 40 0.63 -0.54 18.96
C GLU A 40 2.09 -0.31 19.30
N THR A 41 2.81 -1.41 19.55
CA THR A 41 4.24 -1.37 19.83
C THR A 41 5.04 -1.15 18.54
N PRO A 42 6.31 -0.75 18.63
CA PRO A 42 7.18 -0.63 17.45
C PRO A 42 7.23 -1.90 16.59
N THR A 43 7.11 -3.09 17.20
CA THR A 43 7.03 -4.36 16.47
C THR A 43 5.73 -4.50 15.67
N VAL A 44 4.60 -4.03 16.21
CA VAL A 44 3.33 -4.00 15.47
C VAL A 44 3.43 -3.03 14.30
N HIS A 45 4.02 -1.85 14.51
CA HIS A 45 4.25 -0.89 13.44
C HIS A 45 5.23 -1.42 12.37
N MET A 46 6.27 -2.19 12.74
CA MET A 46 7.14 -2.86 11.77
C MET A 46 6.34 -3.79 10.85
N TRP A 47 5.48 -4.64 11.41
CA TRP A 47 4.64 -5.53 10.61
C TRP A 47 3.64 -4.79 9.74
N GLY A 48 3.00 -3.73 10.28
CA GLY A 48 2.13 -2.84 9.50
C GLY A 48 2.87 -2.23 8.31
N ALA A 49 4.07 -1.68 8.53
CA ALA A 49 4.89 -1.11 7.48
C ALA A 49 5.16 -2.10 6.33
N ILE A 50 5.55 -3.34 6.67
CA ILE A 50 5.82 -4.39 5.69
C ILE A 50 4.56 -4.75 4.90
N VAL A 51 3.45 -5.00 5.60
CA VAL A 51 2.19 -5.44 4.97
C VAL A 51 1.66 -4.35 4.03
N ASN A 52 1.53 -3.12 4.51
CA ASN A 52 1.02 -2.01 3.70
C ASN A 52 1.94 -1.71 2.50
N ALA A 53 3.27 -1.82 2.67
CA ALA A 53 4.20 -1.64 1.56
C ALA A 53 4.00 -2.72 0.48
N VAL A 54 3.85 -3.99 0.86
CA VAL A 54 3.59 -5.10 -0.08
C VAL A 54 2.26 -4.90 -0.80
N VAL A 55 1.19 -4.54 -0.08
CA VAL A 55 -0.13 -4.27 -0.70
C VAL A 55 -0.03 -3.10 -1.68
N SER A 56 0.64 -2.01 -1.29
CA SER A 56 0.85 -0.85 -2.17
C SER A 56 1.58 -1.23 -3.45
N LEU A 57 2.63 -2.05 -3.36
CA LEU A 57 3.37 -2.55 -4.54
C LEU A 57 2.48 -3.38 -5.47
N ILE A 58 1.70 -4.32 -4.93
CA ILE A 58 0.79 -5.15 -5.72
C ILE A 58 -0.26 -4.29 -6.45
N LEU A 59 -0.86 -3.34 -5.73
CA LEU A 59 -1.85 -2.42 -6.30
C LEU A 59 -1.23 -1.53 -7.38
N GLY A 60 -0.01 -1.03 -7.16
CA GLY A 60 0.71 -0.23 -8.14
C GLY A 60 1.01 -1.01 -9.42
N ILE A 61 1.51 -2.24 -9.29
CA ILE A 61 1.74 -3.13 -10.44
C ILE A 61 0.44 -3.30 -11.24
N TYR A 62 -0.69 -3.57 -10.57
CA TYR A 62 -1.98 -3.70 -11.25
C TYR A 62 -2.47 -2.40 -11.92
N ALA A 63 -2.38 -1.28 -11.20
CA ALA A 63 -2.89 0.01 -11.63
C ALA A 63 -2.19 0.52 -12.90
N TRP A 64 -0.86 0.37 -12.97
CA TRP A 64 -0.03 0.87 -14.06
C TRP A 64 0.38 -0.19 -15.10
N ARG A 65 -0.02 -1.45 -14.93
CA ARG A 65 0.23 -2.49 -15.95
C ARG A 65 -0.34 -2.08 -17.30
N ALA A 66 0.51 -2.04 -18.34
CA ALA A 66 0.08 -1.77 -19.71
C ALA A 66 -0.94 -2.83 -20.18
N PRO A 67 -1.93 -2.45 -21.02
CA PRO A 67 -2.79 -3.44 -21.66
C PRO A 67 -1.93 -4.39 -22.51
N PRO A 68 -2.29 -5.69 -22.60
CA PRO A 68 -1.57 -6.62 -23.44
C PRO A 68 -1.55 -6.10 -24.89
N MET A 69 -0.37 -6.15 -25.52
CA MET A 69 -0.16 -5.71 -26.88
C MET A 69 -1.07 -6.52 -27.81
N GLN A 70 -2.08 -5.89 -28.40
CA GLN A 70 -2.86 -6.50 -29.47
C GLN A 70 -1.98 -6.50 -30.72
N THR A 71 -1.35 -7.64 -31.04
CA THR A 71 -0.78 -7.92 -32.36
C THR A 71 -1.92 -7.87 -33.37
N THR A 72 -2.17 -6.68 -33.92
CA THR A 72 -3.18 -6.47 -34.94
C THR A 72 -2.58 -6.95 -36.26
N PHE A 73 -2.77 -8.22 -36.58
CA PHE A 73 -2.46 -8.75 -37.91
C PHE A 73 -3.53 -8.21 -38.86
N ARG A 74 -3.32 -7.02 -39.43
CA ARG A 74 -4.12 -6.58 -40.59
C ARG A 74 -3.67 -7.40 -41.79
N ARG A 75 -4.56 -8.27 -42.28
CA ARG A 75 -4.48 -8.82 -43.64
C ARG A 75 -5.19 -7.88 -44.59
#